data_AF-A0A843S3K9-F1
#
_entry.id   AF-A0A843S3K9-F1
#
_cell.length_a   1.000
_cell.length_b   1.000
_cell.length_c   1.000
_cell.angle_alpha   90.00
_cell.angle_beta   90.00
_cell.angle_gamma   90.00
#
_symmetry.space_group_name_H-M   'P 1'
#
loop_
_entity.id
_entity.type
_entity.pdbx_description
1 polymer ?
#
loop_
_entity_poly.entity_id
_entity_poly.type
_entity_poly.pdbx_seq_one_letter_code
_entity_poly.pdbx_strand_id
1 'polypeptide(L)'
;MALVPLKRVFEMLDACAPGYTATETVHHYRICYQQRTYATLPLGAHGPRHNPEIERGHVRRMIRHLQLDPSCVNQFFPGLLK
;
A
#
# COMPACT_ATOMS: atom_id res chain seq x y z
N MET A 1 -4.63 0.09 17.06
CA MET A 1 -3.99 -0.15 15.73
C MET A 1 -3.43 1.16 15.22
N ALA A 2 -2.32 1.12 14.49
CA ALA A 2 -1.78 2.31 13.83
C ALA A 2 -2.27 2.36 12.37
N LEU A 3 -2.81 3.51 11.98
CA LEU A 3 -3.39 3.77 10.67
C LEU A 3 -2.41 4.60 9.81
N VAL A 4 -2.53 4.49 8.49
CA VAL A 4 -1.79 5.29 7.52
C VAL A 4 -2.72 5.79 6.41
N PRO A 5 -2.56 7.03 5.95
CA PRO A 5 -3.33 7.55 4.83
C PRO A 5 -3.02 6.77 3.55
N LEU A 6 -4.05 6.37 2.80
CA LEU A 6 -3.89 5.66 1.54
C LEU A 6 -3.08 6.46 0.53
N LYS A 7 -3.22 7.79 0.49
CA LYS A 7 -2.37 8.67 -0.34
C LYS A 7 -0.88 8.42 -0.10
N ARG A 8 -0.47 8.29 1.17
CA ARG A 8 0.94 8.05 1.54
C ARG A 8 1.43 6.68 1.06
N VAL A 9 0.53 5.71 0.94
CA VAL A 9 0.84 4.39 0.39
C VAL A 9 1.11 4.48 -1.10
N PHE A 10 0.32 5.26 -1.85
CA PHE A 10 0.58 5.50 -3.27
C PHE A 10 1.87 6.28 -3.49
N GLU A 11 2.16 7.32 -2.70
CA GLU A 11 3.45 8.03 -2.75
C GLU A 11 4.65 7.08 -2.57
N MET A 12 4.53 6.11 -1.67
CA MET A 12 5.54 5.07 -1.48
C MET A 12 5.62 4.10 -2.67
N LEU A 13 4.48 3.73 -3.29
CA LEU A 13 4.48 2.85 -4.47
C LEU A 13 5.12 3.55 -5.67
N ASP A 14 4.83 4.84 -5.89
CA ASP A 14 5.41 5.65 -6.96
C ASP A 14 6.95 5.70 -6.86
N ALA A 15 7.48 5.80 -5.64
CA ALA A 15 8.93 5.84 -5.41
C ALA A 15 9.59 4.46 -5.37
N CYS A 16 8.99 3.48 -4.70
CA CYS A 16 9.62 2.20 -4.38
C CYS A 16 9.22 1.04 -5.31
N ALA A 17 8.24 1.24 -6.19
CA ALA A 17 7.75 0.24 -7.12
C ALA A 17 7.55 0.83 -8.53
N PRO A 18 8.58 1.44 -9.16
CA PRO A 18 8.42 2.12 -10.44
C PRO A 18 7.87 1.17 -11.51
N GLY A 19 6.73 1.52 -12.10
CA GLY A 19 6.01 0.66 -13.06
C GLY A 19 4.96 -0.26 -12.43
N TYR A 20 4.62 -0.10 -11.15
CA TYR A 20 3.44 -0.75 -10.59
C TYR A 20 2.16 -0.26 -11.28
N THR A 21 1.13 -1.11 -11.27
CA THR A 21 -0.22 -0.72 -11.66
C THR A 21 -1.17 -0.90 -10.48
N ALA A 22 -2.04 0.08 -10.27
CA ALA A 22 -3.14 -0.01 -9.32
C ALA A 22 -4.48 -0.06 -10.06
N THR A 23 -5.31 -1.03 -9.74
CA THR A 23 -6.68 -1.14 -10.25
C THR A 23 -7.64 -1.07 -9.08
N GLU A 24 -8.52 -0.08 -9.08
CA GLU A 24 -9.60 0.02 -8.10
C GLU A 24 -10.68 -1.03 -8.43
N THR A 25 -11.13 -1.77 -7.42
CA THR A 25 -12.32 -2.64 -7.48
C THR A 25 -13.40 -2.09 -6.57
N VAL A 26 -14.56 -2.74 -6.49
CA VAL A 26 -15.67 -2.33 -5.61
C VAL A 26 -15.26 -2.26 -4.13
N HIS A 27 -14.30 -3.09 -3.69
CA HIS A 27 -13.97 -3.25 -2.27
C HIS A 27 -12.49 -3.03 -1.91
N HIS A 28 -11.58 -3.05 -2.88
CA HIS A 28 -10.14 -2.97 -2.63
C HIS A 28 -9.38 -2.46 -3.86
N TYR A 29 -8.14 -2.02 -3.67
CA TYR A 29 -7.16 -1.89 -4.75
C TYR A 29 -6.45 -3.21 -5.00
N ARG A 30 -6.28 -3.53 -6.28
CA ARG A 30 -5.36 -4.54 -6.77
C ARG A 30 -4.07 -3.86 -7.24
N ILE A 31 -2.96 -4.18 -6.59
CA ILE A 31 -1.64 -3.64 -6.91
C ILE A 31 -0.82 -4.74 -7.60
N CYS A 32 -0.37 -4.50 -8.82
CA CYS A 32 0.50 -5.41 -9.55
C CYS A 32 1.90 -4.79 -9.70
N TYR A 33 2.94 -5.56 -9.41
CA TYR A 33 4.35 -5.16 -9.57
C TYR A 33 5.22 -6.39 -9.74
N GLN A 34 6.14 -6.39 -10.73
CA GLN A 34 7.08 -7.50 -10.99
C GLN A 34 6.41 -8.89 -10.98
N GLN A 35 5.34 -9.06 -11.76
CA GLN A 35 4.55 -10.30 -11.86
C GLN A 35 3.81 -10.73 -10.58
N ARG A 36 3.86 -9.94 -9.50
CA ARG A 36 3.13 -10.18 -8.25
C ARG A 36 1.90 -9.32 -8.20
N THR A 37 0.84 -9.84 -7.60
CA THR A 37 -0.45 -9.14 -7.50
C THR A 37 -0.95 -9.19 -6.06
N TYR A 38 -0.95 -8.03 -5.40
CA TYR A 38 -1.59 -7.85 -4.11
C TYR A 38 -3.02 -7.32 -4.30
N ALA A 39 -4.02 -8.18 -4.15
CA ALA A 39 -5.44 -7.87 -4.41
C ALA A 39 -6.27 -7.63 -3.14
N THR A 40 -5.66 -7.08 -2.08
CA THR A 40 -6.36 -6.89 -0.79
C THR A 40 -6.00 -5.57 -0.12
N LEU A 41 -5.61 -4.54 -0.88
CA LEU A 41 -5.32 -3.22 -0.31
C LEU A 41 -6.66 -2.50 -0.05
N PRO A 42 -7.03 -2.18 1.20
CA PRO A 42 -8.34 -1.60 1.48
C PRO A 42 -8.53 -0.23 0.83
N LEU A 43 -9.78 0.09 0.50
CA LEU A 43 -10.19 1.44 0.08
C LEU A 43 -10.43 2.38 1.29
N GLY A 44 -10.13 1.96 2.52
CA GLY A 44 -10.50 2.67 3.74
C GLY A 44 -11.74 2.16 4.46
N ALA A 45 -12.09 2.86 5.54
CA ALA A 45 -13.38 2.70 6.20
C ALA A 45 -14.54 3.02 5.25
N HIS A 46 -15.67 2.33 5.41
CA HIS A 46 -16.91 2.62 4.67
C HIS A 46 -17.34 4.07 4.91
N GLY A 47 -17.24 4.93 3.90
CA GLY A 47 -17.52 6.35 4.01
C GLY A 47 -17.08 7.16 2.78
N PRO A 48 -17.14 8.50 2.85
CA PRO A 48 -16.66 9.37 1.78
C PRO A 48 -15.19 9.07 1.47
N ARG A 49 -14.86 8.82 0.20
CA ARG A 49 -13.54 8.34 -0.28
C ARG A 49 -12.40 9.37 -0.20
N HIS A 50 -12.54 10.39 0.65
CA HIS A 50 -11.55 11.45 0.81
C HIS A 50 -10.37 10.93 1.64
N ASN A 51 -9.32 10.46 0.96
CA ASN A 51 -8.05 10.00 1.54
C ASN A 51 -8.21 9.05 2.75
N PRO A 52 -8.75 7.85 2.50
CA PRO A 52 -9.03 6.89 3.56
C PRO A 52 -7.78 6.48 4.34
N GLU A 53 -7.95 6.27 5.63
CA GLU A 53 -6.94 5.64 6.47
C GLU A 53 -7.05 4.11 6.40
N ILE A 54 -5.91 3.43 6.28
CA ILE A 54 -5.83 1.96 6.29
C ILE A 54 -4.85 1.47 7.34
N GLU A 55 -5.01 0.22 7.79
CA GLU A 55 -4.15 -0.31 8.83
C GLU A 55 -2.74 -0.62 8.31
N ARG A 56 -1.72 -0.31 9.14
CA ARG A 56 -0.32 -0.66 8.85
C ARG A 56 -0.09 -2.14 8.55
N GLY A 57 -0.93 -3.03 9.09
CA GLY A 57 -0.88 -4.47 8.82
C GLY A 57 -1.09 -4.80 7.35
N HIS A 58 -2.05 -4.14 6.69
CA HIS A 58 -2.29 -4.31 5.25
C HIS A 58 -1.08 -3.84 4.43
N VAL A 59 -0.53 -2.66 4.78
CA VAL A 59 0.63 -2.10 4.08
C VAL A 59 1.86 -3.00 4.25
N ARG A 60 2.12 -3.49 5.46
CA ARG A 60 3.21 -4.44 5.73
C ARG A 60 3.04 -5.73 4.91
N ARG A 61 1.84 -6.28 4.85
CA ARG A 61 1.55 -7.50 4.06
C ARG A 61 1.75 -7.24 2.57
N MET A 62 1.31 -6.09 2.07
CA MET A 62 1.52 -5.67 0.68
C MET A 62 3.00 -5.58 0.34
N ILE A 63 3.79 -4.85 1.13
CA ILE A 63 5.23 -4.67 0.92
C ILE A 63 5.95 -6.02 0.86
N ARG A 64 5.64 -6.92 1.81
CA ARG A 64 6.24 -8.28 1.84
C ARG A 64 5.83 -9.11 0.63
N HIS A 65 4.57 -9.02 0.18
CA HIS A 65 4.06 -9.77 -0.96
C HIS A 65 4.69 -9.28 -2.28
N LEU A 66 4.74 -7.97 -2.48
CA LEU A 66 5.34 -7.32 -3.65
C LEU A 66 6.88 -7.30 -3.63
N GLN A 67 7.50 -7.70 -2.50
CA GLN A 67 8.95 -7.66 -2.29
C GLN A 67 9.56 -6.29 -2.59
N LEU A 68 8.93 -5.23 -2.08
CA LEU A 68 9.50 -3.87 -2.21
C LEU A 68 10.77 -3.75 -1.37
N ASP A 69 11.71 -2.93 -1.84
CA ASP A 69 12.98 -2.69 -1.15
C ASP A 69 12.73 -2.11 0.26
N PRO A 70 13.16 -2.81 1.33
CA PRO A 70 13.00 -2.32 2.69
C PRO A 70 13.63 -0.95 2.94
N SER A 71 14.75 -0.65 2.28
CA SER A 71 15.47 0.62 2.43
C SER A 71 14.66 1.80 1.87
N CYS A 72 14.02 1.62 0.71
CA CYS A 72 13.13 2.62 0.12
C CYS A 72 11.87 2.80 0.97
N VAL A 73 11.21 1.70 1.34
CA VAL A 73 9.98 1.73 2.14
C VAL A 73 10.20 2.44 3.48
N ASN A 74 11.36 2.25 4.12
CA ASN A 74 11.66 2.85 5.41
C ASN A 74 11.77 4.39 5.37
N GLN A 75 11.96 4.99 4.19
CA GLN A 75 11.91 6.45 4.00
C GLN A 75 10.48 7.00 4.15
N PHE A 76 9.47 6.20 3.78
CA PHE A 76 8.06 6.57 3.86
C PHE A 76 7.41 6.14 5.17
N PHE A 77 7.76 4.94 5.65
CA PHE A 77 7.18 4.32 6.83
C PHE A 77 8.29 3.76 7.75
N PRO A 78 8.97 4.63 8.51
CA PRO A 78 10.05 4.19 9.39
C PRO A 78 9.57 3.15 10.41
N GLY A 79 10.30 2.05 10.51
CA GLY A 79 9.99 0.96 11.44
C GLY A 79 8.79 0.10 11.06
N LEU A 80 8.21 0.25 9.86
CA LEU A 80 7.07 -0.57 9.42
C LEU A 80 7.43 -2.05 9.23
N LEU A 81 8.66 -2.34 8.79
CA LEU A 81 9.13 -3.69 8.50
C LEU A 81 9.98 -4.33 9.61
N LYS A 82 10.19 -3.60 10.71
CA LYS A 82 10.80 -4.14 11.93
C LYS A 82 9.91 -5.20 12.58
#